data_AF-A0A8T6IZ24-F1
#
_entry.id   AF-A0A8T6IZ24-F1
#
_cell.length_a   1.000
_cell.length_b   1.000
_cell.length_c   1.000
_cell.angle_alpha   90.00
_cell.angle_beta   90.00
_cell.angle_gamma   90.00
#
_symmetry.space_group_name_H-M   'P 1'
#
loop_
_entity.id
_entity.type
_entity.pdbx_description
1 polymer ?
#
loop_
_entity_poly.entity_id
_entity_poly.type
_entity_poly.pdbx_seq_one_letter_code
_entity_poly.pdbx_strand_id
1 'polypeptide(L)'
;MILNRRAAIIWATGAALSGMAMPRAASASAPRGFDPGDPSDNLHGLAKVMGDLTGGPNWMIGEGRIYALVHGEMPVPLFGVSGLRYVKFVREADGFRMSVRDWGFFTDLDTGAVLESYRNPYTGETNTPAPLLTRFSSWIMGPGGQRIEGYTGEAWLMDRPLRLPWSFSGDDAAVTLELLVKYGHGGYGAEWINMLARTSDVVDPAVTRAEMRYSWGGYSPWARWMNMGDRPGRTFWNSTGRKAANLDSLTPEVRSVYDRYFPGSLENPETYEKTSGLTTTSDEE
;
A
#
# COMPACT_ATOMS: atom_id res chain seq x y z
N MET A 1 18.74 34.06 1.27
CA MET A 1 19.90 34.49 0.47
C MET A 1 19.67 34.04 -0.96
N ILE A 2 19.28 35.01 -1.80
CA ILE A 2 19.32 35.10 -3.27
C ILE A 2 19.20 33.78 -4.06
N LEU A 3 18.03 33.54 -4.69
CA LEU A 3 17.98 32.85 -5.98
C LEU A 3 17.69 33.86 -7.10
N ASN A 4 18.57 33.82 -8.10
CA ASN A 4 18.62 34.68 -9.26
C ASN A 4 17.42 34.49 -10.19
N ARG A 5 16.92 35.64 -10.66
CA ARG A 5 16.01 35.79 -11.80
C ARG A 5 16.77 35.59 -13.11
N ARG A 6 16.25 34.79 -14.04
CA ARG A 6 16.29 35.09 -15.49
C ARG A 6 14.97 34.65 -16.14
N ALA A 7 14.36 35.64 -16.78
CA ALA A 7 13.05 35.65 -17.40
C ALA A 7 12.98 34.84 -18.70
N ALA A 8 11.77 34.35 -19.00
CA ALA A 8 11.27 34.36 -20.37
C ALA A 8 9.80 34.81 -20.34
N ILE A 9 9.56 35.91 -21.05
CA ILE A 9 8.29 36.59 -21.25
C ILE A 9 7.43 35.75 -22.19
N ILE A 10 6.18 35.47 -21.81
CA ILE A 10 5.11 35.17 -22.77
C ILE A 10 4.03 36.22 -22.59
N TRP A 11 3.65 36.80 -23.72
CA TRP A 11 2.71 37.90 -23.88
C TRP A 11 1.34 37.61 -23.24
N ALA A 12 0.90 38.57 -22.44
CA ALA A 12 -0.47 38.67 -21.98
C ALA A 12 -1.36 39.18 -23.13
N THR A 13 -2.28 38.35 -23.58
CA THR A 13 -3.56 38.83 -24.14
C THR A 13 -4.60 38.69 -23.05
N GLY A 14 -5.05 39.84 -22.55
CA GLY A 14 -6.06 39.92 -21.50
C GLY A 14 -7.40 39.34 -21.96
N ALA A 15 -7.84 38.29 -21.28
CA ALA A 15 -9.25 38.11 -20.97
C ALA A 15 -9.36 38.33 -19.46
N ALA A 16 -10.06 39.39 -19.06
CA ALA A 16 -10.51 39.54 -17.68
C ALA A 16 -11.49 38.39 -17.39
N LEU A 17 -10.96 37.26 -16.90
CA LEU A 17 -11.78 36.25 -16.26
C LEU A 17 -12.21 36.85 -14.93
N SER A 18 -13.35 37.54 -14.95
CA SER A 18 -14.20 37.73 -13.78
C SER A 18 -14.14 36.45 -12.98
N GLY A 19 -13.69 36.54 -11.72
CA GLY A 19 -13.57 35.40 -10.83
C GLY A 19 -14.93 34.73 -10.65
N MET A 20 -15.24 33.76 -11.49
CA MET A 20 -16.11 32.67 -11.11
C MET A 20 -15.37 32.00 -9.97
N ALA A 21 -15.79 32.33 -8.74
CA ALA A 21 -15.57 31.44 -7.62
C ALA A 21 -16.04 30.07 -8.12
N MET A 22 -15.09 29.18 -8.40
CA MET A 22 -15.38 27.76 -8.58
C MET A 22 -16.29 27.43 -7.39
N PRO A 23 -17.54 26.97 -7.61
CA PRO A 23 -18.34 26.52 -6.50
C PRO A 23 -17.47 25.50 -5.79
N ARG A 24 -17.07 25.81 -4.55
CA ARG A 24 -16.46 24.82 -3.67
C ARG A 24 -17.47 23.70 -3.70
N ALA A 25 -17.15 22.60 -4.40
CA ALA A 25 -17.99 21.43 -4.44
C ALA A 25 -18.37 21.21 -2.99
N ALA A 26 -19.67 21.32 -2.68
CA ALA A 26 -20.13 21.05 -1.35
C ALA A 26 -19.64 19.64 -1.07
N SER A 27 -18.63 19.53 -0.19
CA SER A 27 -18.22 18.24 0.34
C SER A 27 -19.53 17.64 0.80
N ALA A 28 -19.92 16.52 0.19
CA ALA A 28 -21.11 15.80 0.62
C ALA A 28 -21.04 15.75 2.15
N SER A 29 -22.05 16.29 2.82
CA SER A 29 -22.04 16.39 4.28
C SER A 29 -21.72 15.00 4.82
N ALA A 30 -20.72 14.91 5.69
CA ALA A 30 -20.30 13.64 6.26
C ALA A 30 -21.51 12.85 6.77
N PRO A 31 -21.54 11.51 6.58
CA PRO A 31 -22.67 10.71 7.01
C PRO A 31 -22.83 10.80 8.54
N ARG A 32 -24.07 10.66 9.01
CA ARG A 32 -24.35 10.61 10.45
C ARG A 32 -23.56 9.45 11.07
N GLY A 33 -22.87 9.71 12.18
CA GLY A 33 -22.08 8.70 12.89
C GLY A 33 -20.62 8.61 12.45
N PHE A 34 -20.15 9.50 11.57
CA PHE A 34 -18.74 9.61 11.23
C PHE A 34 -18.37 11.05 10.89
N ASP A 35 -17.42 11.63 11.61
CA ASP A 35 -16.80 12.92 11.33
C ASP A 35 -15.39 12.74 10.73
N PRO A 36 -15.18 13.04 9.42
CA PRO A 36 -13.87 13.01 8.79
C PRO A 36 -12.84 13.95 9.44
N GLY A 37 -13.28 14.96 10.19
CA GLY A 37 -12.42 15.86 10.95
C GLY A 37 -11.94 15.31 12.30
N ASP A 38 -12.60 14.28 12.84
CA ASP A 38 -12.27 13.63 14.11
C ASP A 38 -11.28 12.47 13.89
N PRO A 39 -10.06 12.54 14.45
CA PRO A 39 -9.09 11.45 14.33
C PRO A 39 -9.55 10.11 14.94
N SER A 40 -10.46 10.14 15.91
CA SER A 40 -11.00 8.92 16.54
C SER A 40 -11.92 8.17 15.57
N ASP A 41 -12.80 8.89 14.87
CA ASP A 41 -13.65 8.31 13.83
C ASP A 41 -12.81 7.79 12.67
N ASN A 42 -11.78 8.54 12.25
CA ASN A 42 -10.81 8.08 11.24
C ASN A 42 -10.13 6.77 11.62
N LEU A 43 -9.65 6.67 12.87
CA LEU A 43 -9.00 5.46 13.38
C LEU A 43 -9.96 4.27 13.38
N HIS A 44 -11.18 4.48 13.89
CA HIS A 44 -12.20 3.45 13.97
C HIS A 44 -12.65 2.97 12.59
N GLY A 45 -12.89 3.91 11.66
CA GLY A 45 -13.22 3.61 10.27
C GLY A 45 -12.10 2.86 9.55
N LEU A 46 -10.84 3.29 9.73
CA LEU A 46 -9.70 2.58 9.15
C LEU A 46 -9.60 1.15 9.68
N ALA A 47 -9.74 0.96 10.99
CA ALA A 47 -9.70 -0.37 11.60
C ALA A 47 -10.80 -1.29 11.07
N LYS A 48 -12.03 -0.78 10.83
CA LYS A 48 -13.10 -1.56 10.17
C LYS A 48 -12.81 -1.86 8.70
N VAL A 49 -12.29 -0.89 7.95
CA VAL A 49 -12.09 -1.02 6.49
C VAL A 49 -10.89 -1.90 6.16
N MET A 50 -9.77 -1.72 6.85
CA MET A 50 -8.55 -2.49 6.60
C MET A 50 -8.48 -3.77 7.45
N GLY A 51 -9.10 -3.80 8.63
CA GLY A 51 -9.06 -4.92 9.57
C GLY A 51 -10.44 -5.32 10.09
N ASP A 52 -10.49 -5.72 11.36
CA ASP A 52 -11.70 -6.10 12.11
C ASP A 52 -11.52 -5.63 13.57
N LEU A 53 -12.52 -4.95 14.12
CA LEU A 53 -12.51 -4.42 15.49
C LEU A 53 -12.47 -5.50 16.57
N THR A 54 -12.80 -6.76 16.24
CA THR A 54 -12.72 -7.90 17.17
C THR A 54 -11.29 -8.41 17.39
N GLY A 55 -10.33 -7.99 16.56
CA GLY A 55 -8.96 -8.50 16.58
C GLY A 55 -8.73 -9.75 15.73
N GLY A 56 -9.72 -10.16 14.92
CA GLY A 56 -9.58 -11.25 13.96
C GLY A 56 -8.56 -10.95 12.84
N PRO A 57 -7.95 -11.99 12.25
CA PRO A 57 -7.05 -11.83 11.11
C PRO A 57 -7.83 -11.40 9.87
N ASN A 58 -7.19 -10.59 9.02
CA ASN A 58 -7.72 -10.17 7.73
C ASN A 58 -6.65 -10.35 6.66
N TRP A 59 -7.09 -10.67 5.44
CA TRP A 59 -6.23 -10.92 4.30
C TRP A 59 -6.58 -9.98 3.16
N MET A 60 -5.64 -9.18 2.70
CA MET A 60 -5.78 -8.41 1.46
C MET A 60 -5.11 -9.20 0.34
N ILE A 61 -5.91 -9.60 -0.64
CA ILE A 61 -5.49 -10.40 -1.79
C ILE A 61 -5.57 -9.52 -3.01
N GLY A 62 -4.49 -9.42 -3.77
CA GLY A 62 -4.46 -8.56 -4.95
C GLY A 62 -3.49 -9.02 -6.01
N GLU A 63 -3.79 -8.62 -7.24
CA GLU A 63 -3.00 -8.89 -8.42
C GLU A 63 -2.71 -7.58 -9.16
N GLY A 64 -1.57 -7.52 -9.83
CA GLY A 64 -1.11 -6.29 -10.45
C GLY A 64 0.07 -6.46 -11.38
N ARG A 65 0.70 -5.32 -11.68
CA ARG A 65 1.89 -5.23 -12.53
C ARG A 65 2.93 -4.32 -11.91
N ILE A 66 4.17 -4.62 -12.26
CA ILE A 66 5.34 -3.84 -11.88
C ILE A 66 5.94 -3.25 -13.15
N TYR A 67 6.26 -1.96 -13.08
CA TYR A 67 6.73 -1.15 -14.18
C TYR A 67 8.12 -0.60 -13.88
N ALA A 68 8.97 -0.53 -14.88
CA ALA A 68 10.17 0.29 -14.85
C ALA A 68 9.81 1.76 -15.06
N LEU A 69 10.26 2.61 -14.15
CA LEU A 69 10.22 4.06 -14.30
C LEU A 69 11.64 4.61 -14.40
N VAL A 70 12.04 5.01 -15.61
CA VAL A 70 13.33 5.64 -15.91
C VAL A 70 13.08 7.07 -16.38
N HIS A 71 13.86 8.02 -15.88
CA HIS A 71 13.70 9.43 -16.23
C HIS A 71 13.95 9.66 -17.72
N GLY A 72 13.02 10.34 -18.40
CA GLY A 72 13.10 10.60 -19.84
C GLY A 72 12.64 9.45 -20.73
N GLU A 73 12.22 8.33 -20.15
CA GLU A 73 11.68 7.17 -20.86
C GLU A 73 10.18 6.98 -20.54
N MET A 74 9.46 6.32 -21.44
CA MET A 74 8.11 5.87 -21.16
C MET A 74 8.15 4.71 -20.14
N PRO A 75 7.20 4.63 -19.19
CA PRO A 75 7.08 3.48 -18.30
C PRO A 75 6.96 2.15 -19.08
N VAL A 76 7.68 1.12 -18.63
CA VAL A 76 7.67 -0.21 -19.28
C VAL A 76 7.15 -1.27 -18.32
N PRO A 77 6.12 -2.06 -18.65
CA PRO A 77 5.72 -3.22 -17.85
C PRO A 77 6.84 -4.27 -17.83
N LEU A 78 7.19 -4.76 -16.64
CA LEU A 78 8.26 -5.76 -16.47
C LEU A 78 7.70 -7.15 -16.25
N PHE A 79 6.82 -7.30 -15.26
CA PHE A 79 6.19 -8.55 -14.86
C PHE A 79 4.91 -8.27 -14.05
N GLY A 80 4.06 -9.28 -13.94
CA GLY A 80 2.92 -9.27 -13.03
C GLY A 80 3.35 -9.54 -11.59
N VAL A 81 2.43 -9.32 -10.66
CA VAL A 81 2.60 -9.65 -9.25
C VAL A 81 1.30 -10.20 -8.67
N SER A 82 1.41 -11.28 -7.92
CA SER A 82 0.37 -11.79 -7.02
C SER A 82 0.79 -11.50 -5.59
N GLY A 83 0.00 -10.69 -4.88
CA GLY A 83 0.29 -10.21 -3.54
C GLY A 83 -0.76 -10.68 -2.53
N LEU A 84 -0.28 -10.99 -1.34
CA LEU A 84 -1.09 -11.34 -0.19
C LEU A 84 -0.57 -10.57 1.03
N ARG A 85 -1.45 -9.83 1.71
CA ARG A 85 -1.13 -9.11 2.94
C ARG A 85 -1.98 -9.63 4.08
N TYR A 86 -1.34 -10.05 5.15
CA TYR A 86 -1.98 -10.25 6.45
C TYR A 86 -2.09 -8.90 7.17
N VAL A 87 -3.25 -8.62 7.75
CA VAL A 87 -3.48 -7.45 8.61
C VAL A 87 -4.28 -7.83 9.85
N LYS A 88 -3.89 -7.34 11.01
CA LYS A 88 -4.63 -7.49 12.27
C LYS A 88 -4.58 -6.22 13.10
N PHE A 89 -5.71 -5.86 13.70
CA PHE A 89 -5.86 -4.71 14.60
C PHE A 89 -6.23 -5.20 15.99
N VAL A 90 -5.32 -5.11 16.96
CA VAL A 90 -5.59 -5.47 18.36
C VAL A 90 -5.79 -4.18 19.15
N ARG A 91 -6.87 -4.10 19.93
CA ARG A 91 -7.15 -2.91 20.76
C ARG A 91 -6.06 -2.68 21.79
N GLU A 92 -5.65 -1.44 21.92
CA GLU A 92 -4.67 -0.93 22.90
C GLU A 92 -5.31 0.23 23.67
N ALA A 93 -4.62 0.75 24.70
CA ALA A 93 -5.14 1.84 25.54
C ALA A 93 -5.63 3.05 24.73
N ASP A 94 -4.82 3.51 23.77
CA ASP A 94 -5.08 4.69 22.93
C ASP A 94 -5.10 4.34 21.43
N GLY A 95 -5.88 3.31 21.05
CA GLY A 95 -6.12 2.95 19.66
C GLY A 95 -5.94 1.46 19.38
N PHE A 96 -5.16 1.13 18.36
CA PHE A 96 -4.93 -0.25 17.93
C PHE A 96 -3.46 -0.51 17.63
N ARG A 97 -2.97 -1.68 18.03
CA ARG A 97 -1.77 -2.27 17.44
C ARG A 97 -2.14 -2.87 16.09
N MET A 98 -1.62 -2.28 15.03
CA MET A 98 -1.71 -2.82 13.68
C MET A 98 -0.50 -3.70 13.42
N SER A 99 -0.76 -4.94 13.00
CA SER A 99 0.26 -5.92 12.62
C SER A 99 0.08 -6.30 11.16
N VAL A 100 1.18 -6.35 10.42
CA VAL A 100 1.19 -6.71 8.99
C VAL A 100 2.31 -7.66 8.63
N ARG A 101 2.07 -8.45 7.59
CA ARG A 101 3.08 -9.20 6.85
C ARG A 101 2.60 -9.36 5.40
N ASP A 102 3.54 -9.31 4.47
CA ASP A 102 3.29 -9.40 3.04
C ASP A 102 4.00 -10.60 2.45
N TRP A 103 3.31 -11.26 1.53
CA TRP A 103 3.85 -12.31 0.65
C TRP A 103 3.58 -11.90 -0.79
N GLY A 104 4.43 -12.36 -1.69
CA GLY A 104 4.16 -12.22 -3.11
C GLY A 104 5.08 -13.05 -3.99
N PHE A 105 4.67 -13.18 -5.23
CA PHE A 105 5.50 -13.74 -6.29
C PHE A 105 5.20 -13.01 -7.59
N PHE A 106 6.17 -13.06 -8.49
CA PHE A 106 6.09 -12.40 -9.79
C PHE A 106 5.51 -13.36 -10.82
N THR A 107 4.79 -12.81 -11.81
CA THR A 107 4.15 -13.60 -12.86
C THR A 107 4.54 -13.08 -14.24
N ASP A 108 4.55 -13.99 -15.20
CA ASP A 108 4.72 -13.67 -16.61
C ASP A 108 3.54 -12.82 -17.12
N LEU A 109 3.83 -11.79 -17.92
CA LEU A 109 2.83 -10.80 -18.34
C LEU A 109 1.77 -11.37 -19.29
N ASP A 110 2.13 -12.38 -20.09
CA ASP A 110 1.29 -12.93 -21.13
C ASP A 110 0.49 -14.13 -20.61
N THR A 111 1.14 -15.00 -19.85
CA THR A 111 0.56 -16.27 -19.40
C THR A 111 0.00 -16.23 -17.98
N GLY A 112 0.44 -15.28 -17.14
CA GLY A 112 0.09 -15.23 -15.72
C GLY A 112 0.76 -16.33 -14.88
N ALA A 113 1.60 -17.18 -15.47
CA ALA A 113 2.34 -18.21 -14.75
C ALA A 113 3.38 -17.59 -13.81
N VAL A 114 3.74 -18.30 -12.72
CA VAL A 114 4.81 -17.88 -11.82
C VAL A 114 6.11 -17.73 -12.60
N LEU A 115 6.79 -16.60 -12.40
CA LEU A 115 8.02 -16.28 -13.09
C LEU A 115 9.21 -16.96 -12.39
N GLU A 116 9.69 -18.05 -12.96
CA GLU A 116 10.89 -18.77 -12.46
C GLU A 116 12.19 -18.21 -13.06
N SER A 117 12.09 -17.49 -14.18
CA SER A 117 13.21 -16.90 -14.92
C SER A 117 12.74 -15.63 -15.62
N TYR A 118 13.54 -14.57 -15.58
CA TYR A 118 13.19 -13.26 -16.13
C TYR A 118 14.28 -12.77 -17.08
N ARG A 119 13.93 -12.56 -18.35
CA ARG A 119 14.82 -11.90 -19.32
C ARG A 119 14.73 -10.39 -19.13
N ASN A 120 15.75 -9.80 -18.52
CA ASN A 120 15.75 -8.38 -18.20
C ASN A 120 15.99 -7.53 -19.47
N PRO A 121 15.05 -6.65 -19.86
CA PRO A 121 15.17 -5.87 -21.09
C PRO A 121 16.24 -4.76 -21.00
N TYR A 122 16.68 -4.39 -19.79
CA TYR A 122 17.67 -3.34 -19.57
C TYR A 122 19.11 -3.87 -19.54
N THR A 123 19.32 -5.07 -19.02
CA THR A 123 20.65 -5.69 -18.92
C THR A 123 20.90 -6.72 -20.01
N GLY A 124 19.84 -7.29 -20.59
CA GLY A 124 19.92 -8.42 -21.51
C GLY A 124 20.22 -9.76 -20.83
N GLU A 125 20.38 -9.78 -19.50
CA GLU A 125 20.65 -10.97 -18.70
C GLU A 125 19.36 -11.75 -18.41
N THR A 126 19.54 -12.98 -17.94
CA THR A 126 18.47 -13.78 -17.35
C THR A 126 18.65 -13.78 -15.84
N ASN A 127 17.66 -13.25 -15.11
CA ASN A 127 17.64 -13.20 -13.67
C ASN A 127 16.68 -14.26 -13.09
N THR A 128 16.94 -14.69 -11.86
CA THR A 128 16.01 -15.55 -11.09
C THR A 128 15.21 -14.68 -10.12
N PRO A 129 13.89 -14.54 -10.30
CA PRO A 129 13.10 -13.71 -9.40
C PRO A 129 13.07 -14.26 -7.96
N ALA A 130 13.32 -13.39 -6.98
CA ALA A 130 13.23 -13.74 -5.56
C ALA A 130 11.83 -13.39 -5.02
N PRO A 131 11.05 -14.33 -4.43
CA PRO A 131 9.69 -14.04 -4.00
C PRO A 131 9.66 -12.99 -2.89
N LEU A 132 8.50 -12.37 -2.66
CA LEU A 132 8.31 -11.36 -1.62
C LEU A 132 7.92 -12.02 -0.30
N LEU A 133 8.60 -11.65 0.77
CA LEU A 133 8.19 -11.92 2.14
C LEU A 133 8.67 -10.79 3.04
N THR A 134 7.79 -10.02 3.65
CA THR A 134 8.20 -8.99 4.60
C THR A 134 8.36 -9.56 6.01
N ARG A 135 9.18 -8.89 6.81
CA ARG A 135 9.22 -9.16 8.25
C ARG A 135 7.86 -8.87 8.85
N PHE A 136 7.45 -9.68 9.83
CA PHE A 136 6.28 -9.34 10.63
C PHE A 136 6.54 -8.01 11.33
N SER A 137 5.70 -7.03 11.04
CA SER A 137 5.86 -5.65 11.49
C SER A 137 4.62 -5.22 12.25
N SER A 138 4.80 -4.49 13.35
CA SER A 138 3.67 -3.93 14.10
C SER A 138 3.97 -2.54 14.63
N TRP A 139 2.93 -1.71 14.71
CA TRP A 139 3.00 -0.37 15.27
C TRP A 139 1.64 0.03 15.85
N ILE A 140 1.63 1.10 16.65
CA ILE A 140 0.40 1.64 17.21
C ILE A 140 -0.18 2.66 16.23
N MET A 141 -1.46 2.49 15.94
CA MET A 141 -2.32 3.45 15.26
C MET A 141 -3.22 4.08 16.32
N GLY A 142 -3.05 5.37 16.58
CA GLY A 142 -3.88 6.13 17.52
C GLY A 142 -4.50 7.37 16.86
N PRO A 143 -5.38 8.09 17.58
CA PRO A 143 -5.92 9.38 17.10
C PRO A 143 -4.81 10.40 16.82
N GLY A 144 -3.67 10.29 17.51
CA GLY A 144 -2.45 11.07 17.28
C GLY A 144 -1.52 10.54 16.19
N GLY A 145 -1.97 9.60 15.36
CA GLY A 145 -1.20 9.06 14.24
C GLY A 145 -0.50 7.74 14.55
N GLN A 146 0.53 7.44 13.75
CA GLN A 146 1.37 6.25 13.90
C GLN A 146 2.42 6.44 14.99
N ARG A 147 2.66 5.39 15.76
CA ARG A 147 3.78 5.29 16.69
C ARG A 147 4.47 3.95 16.55
N ILE A 148 5.73 4.00 16.14
CA ILE A 148 6.60 2.84 15.95
C ILE A 148 7.70 2.91 17.01
N GLU A 149 7.77 1.92 17.88
CA GLU A 149 8.78 1.90 18.95
C GLU A 149 10.19 1.75 18.38
N GLY A 150 11.11 2.63 18.79
CA GLY A 150 12.51 2.60 18.33
C GLY A 150 12.72 3.01 16.87
N TYR A 151 11.71 3.51 16.16
CA TYR A 151 11.88 4.00 14.80
C TYR A 151 12.66 5.31 14.77
N THR A 152 13.74 5.33 13.99
CA THR A 152 14.65 6.48 13.85
C THR A 152 14.44 7.24 12.54
N GLY A 153 13.53 6.78 11.68
CA GLY A 153 13.16 7.45 10.44
C GLY A 153 12.08 8.52 10.62
N GLU A 154 11.56 9.02 9.51
CA GLU A 154 10.42 9.94 9.48
C GLU A 154 9.27 9.27 8.72
N ALA A 155 8.04 9.41 9.20
CA ALA A 155 6.86 8.93 8.49
C ALA A 155 5.77 9.98 8.48
N TRP A 156 5.05 10.10 7.36
CA TRP A 156 4.04 11.15 7.16
C TRP A 156 2.93 11.15 8.20
N LEU A 157 2.56 9.97 8.72
CA LEU A 157 1.50 9.79 9.72
C LEU A 157 2.01 9.75 11.16
N MET A 158 3.32 9.89 11.41
CA MET A 158 3.85 9.96 12.79
C MET A 158 3.60 11.34 13.42
N ASP A 159 3.38 11.32 14.75
CA ASP A 159 3.28 12.50 15.62
C ASP A 159 2.28 13.58 15.14
N ARG A 160 1.16 13.16 14.55
CA ARG A 160 0.12 14.07 14.06
C ARG A 160 -1.27 13.45 14.05
N PRO A 161 -2.33 14.26 14.15
CA PRO A 161 -3.70 13.75 14.12
C PRO A 161 -3.96 12.85 12.90
N LEU A 162 -4.50 11.65 13.14
CA LEU A 162 -4.87 10.71 12.07
C LEU A 162 -6.10 11.22 11.33
N ARG A 163 -5.88 12.03 10.30
CA ARG A 163 -6.94 12.53 9.42
C ARG A 163 -6.68 12.03 8.01
N LEU A 164 -7.53 11.11 7.58
CA LEU A 164 -7.46 10.49 6.26
C LEU A 164 -8.44 11.19 5.31
N PRO A 165 -8.16 11.20 4.00
CA PRO A 165 -9.02 11.81 3.00
C PRO A 165 -10.26 10.93 2.72
N TRP A 166 -11.18 10.83 3.69
CA TRP A 166 -12.45 10.15 3.49
C TRP A 166 -13.33 10.93 2.51
N SER A 167 -13.96 10.19 1.60
CA SER A 167 -14.99 10.68 0.69
C SER A 167 -16.19 9.75 0.78
N PHE A 168 -17.36 10.32 1.08
CA PHE A 168 -18.62 9.59 1.14
C PHE A 168 -19.53 10.05 0.01
N SER A 169 -20.02 9.09 -0.78
CA SER A 169 -20.90 9.33 -1.93
C SER A 169 -22.00 8.28 -1.97
N GLY A 170 -23.14 8.58 -1.32
CA GLY A 170 -24.23 7.63 -1.18
C GLY A 170 -23.78 6.38 -0.43
N ASP A 171 -23.89 5.23 -1.08
CA ASP A 171 -23.53 3.93 -0.50
C ASP A 171 -22.02 3.69 -0.43
N ASP A 172 -21.21 4.51 -1.10
CA ASP A 172 -19.76 4.31 -1.20
C ASP A 172 -18.98 5.22 -0.22
N ALA A 173 -18.08 4.60 0.54
CA ALA A 173 -17.08 5.25 1.35
C ALA A 173 -15.69 4.93 0.78
N ALA A 174 -14.98 5.95 0.31
CA ALA A 174 -13.62 5.85 -0.18
C ALA A 174 -12.64 6.51 0.79
N VAL A 175 -11.47 5.89 0.98
CA VAL A 175 -10.39 6.45 1.80
C VAL A 175 -9.03 6.02 1.25
N THR A 176 -8.05 6.89 1.35
CA THR A 176 -6.65 6.56 1.04
C THR A 176 -5.84 6.49 2.33
N LEU A 177 -5.12 5.39 2.54
CA LEU A 177 -4.03 5.34 3.52
C LEU A 177 -2.70 5.59 2.78
N GLU A 178 -1.94 6.57 3.28
CA GLU A 178 -0.65 6.96 2.73
C GLU A 178 0.47 6.56 3.70
N LEU A 179 1.31 5.61 3.30
CA LEU A 179 2.48 5.19 4.06
C LEU A 179 3.72 5.77 3.39
N LEU A 180 4.03 7.02 3.72
CA LEU A 180 5.16 7.75 3.19
C LEU A 180 6.25 7.78 4.25
N VAL A 181 7.41 7.23 3.94
CA VAL A 181 8.48 7.00 4.91
C VAL A 181 9.83 7.44 4.37
N LYS A 182 10.67 7.94 5.27
CA LYS A 182 12.10 8.11 5.10
C LYS A 182 12.77 7.18 6.10
N TYR A 183 13.49 6.18 5.61
CA TYR A 183 14.09 5.16 6.48
C TYR A 183 15.27 5.72 7.27
N GLY A 184 15.51 5.18 8.47
CA GLY A 184 16.59 5.63 9.35
C GLY A 184 18.01 5.45 8.77
N HIS A 185 18.17 4.54 7.80
CA HIS A 185 19.43 4.34 7.06
C HIS A 185 19.53 5.20 5.78
N GLY A 186 18.56 6.09 5.54
CA GLY A 186 18.43 6.87 4.31
C GLY A 186 17.48 6.21 3.29
N GLY A 187 17.11 6.96 2.25
CA GLY A 187 16.12 6.52 1.26
C GLY A 187 14.67 6.85 1.65
N TYR A 188 13.76 6.62 0.70
CA TYR A 188 12.34 6.96 0.82
C TYR A 188 11.48 5.84 0.25
N GLY A 189 10.39 5.52 0.95
CA GLY A 189 9.34 4.62 0.50
C GLY A 189 8.01 5.35 0.45
N ALA A 190 7.14 4.94 -0.47
CA ALA A 190 5.78 5.44 -0.51
C ALA A 190 4.82 4.34 -0.97
N GLU A 191 3.76 4.15 -0.20
CA GLU A 191 2.61 3.33 -0.56
C GLU A 191 1.33 4.16 -0.47
N TRP A 192 0.43 3.95 -1.43
CA TRP A 192 -0.95 4.44 -1.44
C TRP A 192 -1.90 3.27 -1.49
N ILE A 193 -2.78 3.20 -0.50
CA ILE A 193 -3.81 2.17 -0.41
C ILE A 193 -5.15 2.86 -0.53
N ASN A 194 -5.72 2.87 -1.74
CA ASN A 194 -7.05 3.43 -1.98
C ASN A 194 -8.07 2.32 -1.72
N MET A 195 -8.90 2.51 -0.70
CA MET A 195 -9.87 1.54 -0.23
C MET A 195 -11.29 2.05 -0.49
N LEU A 196 -12.15 1.14 -0.93
CA LEU A 196 -13.57 1.36 -1.15
C LEU A 196 -14.37 0.36 -0.31
N ALA A 197 -15.27 0.88 0.51
CA ALA A 197 -16.18 0.13 1.36
C ALA A 197 -17.59 0.71 1.26
N ARG A 198 -18.59 0.02 1.82
CA ARG A 198 -19.93 0.59 1.95
C ARG A 198 -19.98 1.61 3.09
N THR A 199 -20.62 2.76 2.87
CA THR A 199 -20.87 3.77 3.89
C THR A 199 -21.55 3.17 5.12
N SER A 200 -22.54 2.29 4.93
CA SER A 200 -23.24 1.59 6.02
C SER A 200 -22.31 0.81 6.93
N ASP A 201 -21.33 0.10 6.35
CA ASP A 201 -20.39 -0.71 7.12
C ASP A 201 -19.43 0.15 7.96
N VAL A 202 -19.08 1.34 7.45
CA VAL A 202 -18.18 2.28 8.14
C VAL A 202 -18.90 2.91 9.33
N VAL A 203 -20.11 3.44 9.13
CA VAL A 203 -20.81 4.25 10.14
C VAL A 203 -21.61 3.46 11.16
N ASP A 204 -22.03 2.22 10.84
CA ASP A 204 -22.83 1.41 11.76
C ASP A 204 -21.97 0.87 12.92
N PRO A 205 -22.24 1.24 14.19
CA PRO A 205 -21.47 0.75 15.33
C PRO A 205 -21.57 -0.76 15.57
N ALA A 206 -22.58 -1.44 15.03
CA ALA A 206 -22.72 -2.90 15.14
C ALA A 206 -21.79 -3.66 14.18
N VAL A 207 -21.29 -3.00 13.13
CA VAL A 207 -20.37 -3.61 12.16
C VAL A 207 -18.93 -3.52 12.66
N THR A 208 -18.30 -4.67 12.87
CA THR A 208 -16.89 -4.75 13.30
C THR A 208 -15.90 -4.80 12.15
N ARG A 209 -16.35 -5.25 10.97
CA ARG A 209 -15.54 -5.45 9.77
C ARG A 209 -16.33 -5.03 8.54
N ALA A 210 -15.83 -4.04 7.80
CA ALA A 210 -16.39 -3.70 6.51
C ALA A 210 -15.83 -4.62 5.42
N GLU A 211 -16.65 -4.95 4.42
CA GLU A 211 -16.13 -5.50 3.17
C GLU A 211 -15.38 -4.40 2.42
N MET A 212 -14.26 -4.72 1.79
CA MET A 212 -13.39 -3.73 1.17
C MET A 212 -12.78 -4.22 -0.15
N ARG A 213 -12.82 -3.36 -1.17
CA ARG A 213 -12.01 -3.45 -2.39
C ARG A 213 -10.92 -2.39 -2.33
N TYR A 214 -9.78 -2.65 -2.96
CA TYR A 214 -8.70 -1.66 -2.98
C TYR A 214 -7.94 -1.65 -4.29
N SER A 215 -7.27 -0.52 -4.54
CA SER A 215 -6.09 -0.45 -5.37
C SER A 215 -4.89 -0.12 -4.48
N TRP A 216 -3.75 -0.74 -4.74
CA TRP A 216 -2.49 -0.43 -4.10
C TRP A 216 -1.50 0.09 -5.13
N GLY A 217 -0.75 1.12 -4.76
CA GLY A 217 0.31 1.69 -5.56
C GLY A 217 1.52 1.98 -4.70
N GLY A 218 2.72 1.75 -5.22
CA GLY A 218 3.95 2.07 -4.52
C GLY A 218 5.12 2.18 -5.46
N TYR A 219 6.22 2.73 -4.97
CA TYR A 219 7.49 2.64 -5.69
C TYR A 219 8.57 2.12 -4.77
N SER A 220 9.50 1.37 -5.36
CA SER A 220 10.70 0.86 -4.71
C SER A 220 11.87 1.01 -5.65
N PRO A 221 13.13 0.96 -5.18
CA PRO A 221 14.29 0.77 -6.05
C PRO A 221 14.12 -0.45 -6.99
N TRP A 222 15.10 -0.66 -7.86
CA TRP A 222 15.20 -1.96 -8.55
C TRP A 222 15.36 -3.06 -7.52
N ALA A 223 14.62 -4.17 -7.66
CA ALA A 223 14.86 -5.34 -6.82
C ALA A 223 16.27 -5.87 -7.10
N ARG A 224 17.05 -6.24 -6.08
CA ARG A 224 18.47 -6.58 -6.30
C ARG A 224 18.65 -7.77 -7.22
N TRP A 225 17.77 -8.78 -7.15
CA TRP A 225 17.77 -9.92 -8.08
C TRP A 225 17.69 -9.53 -9.57
N MET A 226 17.21 -8.32 -9.91
CA MET A 226 17.23 -7.81 -11.29
C MET A 226 18.63 -7.42 -11.79
N ASN A 227 19.66 -7.40 -10.92
CA ASN A 227 21.04 -7.03 -11.23
C ASN A 227 21.19 -5.68 -11.96
N MET A 228 20.41 -4.69 -11.55
CA MET A 228 20.36 -3.39 -12.24
C MET A 228 21.57 -2.48 -11.93
N GLY A 229 22.40 -2.84 -10.93
CA GLY A 229 23.54 -2.02 -10.49
C GLY A 229 23.11 -0.59 -10.15
N ASP A 230 23.92 0.39 -10.54
CA ASP A 230 23.65 1.82 -10.33
C ASP A 230 22.73 2.43 -11.40
N ARG A 231 22.03 1.62 -12.21
CA ARG A 231 21.20 2.12 -13.30
C ARG A 231 20.10 3.03 -12.75
N PRO A 232 19.94 4.25 -13.27
CA PRO A 232 18.92 5.17 -12.79
C PRO A 232 17.51 4.61 -13.04
N GLY A 233 16.62 4.89 -12.12
CA GLY A 233 15.21 4.51 -12.21
C GLY A 233 14.74 3.80 -10.95
N ARG A 234 13.51 3.30 -11.02
CA ARG A 234 12.84 2.62 -9.92
C ARG A 234 11.74 1.71 -10.46
N THR A 235 11.24 0.82 -9.61
CA THR A 235 10.02 0.09 -9.89
C THR A 235 8.81 0.90 -9.41
N PHE A 236 7.75 0.87 -10.20
CA PHE A 236 6.41 1.29 -9.76
C PHE A 236 5.51 0.08 -9.76
N TRP A 237 4.79 -0.09 -8.68
CA TRP A 237 3.92 -1.22 -8.47
C TRP A 237 2.48 -0.73 -8.47
N ASN A 238 1.61 -1.45 -9.16
CA ASN A 238 0.20 -1.14 -9.19
C ASN A 238 -0.62 -2.42 -9.18
N SER A 239 -1.49 -2.56 -8.19
CA SER A 239 -2.34 -3.73 -8.03
C SER A 239 -3.75 -3.36 -7.60
N THR A 240 -4.67 -4.29 -7.79
CA THR A 240 -6.05 -4.19 -7.30
C THR A 240 -6.43 -5.47 -6.59
N GLY A 241 -7.36 -5.36 -5.64
CA GLY A 241 -7.67 -6.49 -4.78
C GLY A 241 -8.88 -6.29 -3.89
N ARG A 242 -8.98 -7.18 -2.91
CA ARG A 242 -10.03 -7.19 -1.89
C ARG A 242 -9.48 -7.60 -0.54
N LYS A 243 -10.20 -7.20 0.51
CA LYS A 243 -10.08 -7.82 1.83
C LYS A 243 -10.95 -9.08 1.90
N ALA A 244 -10.47 -10.09 2.62
CA ALA A 244 -11.18 -11.30 2.96
C ALA A 244 -10.88 -11.68 4.42
N ALA A 245 -11.83 -12.35 5.07
CA ALA A 245 -11.67 -12.84 6.44
C ALA A 245 -10.74 -14.06 6.53
N ASN A 246 -10.61 -14.78 5.41
CA ASN A 246 -9.87 -16.01 5.29
C ASN A 246 -9.28 -16.12 3.87
N LEU A 247 -8.60 -17.23 3.62
CA LEU A 247 -7.90 -17.49 2.36
C LEU A 247 -8.72 -18.34 1.38
N ASP A 248 -10.02 -18.52 1.61
CA ASP A 248 -10.88 -19.42 0.80
C ASP A 248 -10.96 -18.98 -0.67
N SER A 249 -10.68 -17.70 -0.94
CA SER A 249 -10.66 -17.17 -2.29
C SER A 249 -9.34 -17.33 -3.03
N LEU A 250 -8.28 -17.82 -2.39
CA LEU A 250 -7.07 -18.22 -3.09
C LEU A 250 -7.35 -19.53 -3.82
N THR A 251 -7.05 -19.59 -5.12
CA THR A 251 -7.17 -20.86 -5.84
C THR A 251 -6.13 -21.86 -5.32
N PRO A 252 -6.37 -23.17 -5.43
CA PRO A 252 -5.39 -24.18 -5.03
C PRO A 252 -4.03 -23.98 -5.70
N GLU A 253 -4.02 -23.53 -6.96
CA GLU A 253 -2.81 -23.26 -7.73
C GLU A 253 -2.01 -22.11 -7.10
N VAL A 254 -2.66 -20.96 -6.83
CA VAL A 254 -2.00 -19.81 -6.18
C VAL A 254 -1.52 -20.17 -4.79
N ARG A 255 -2.33 -20.87 -3.99
CA ARG A 255 -1.94 -21.33 -2.66
C ARG A 255 -0.70 -22.23 -2.71
N SER A 256 -0.63 -23.14 -3.68
CA SER A 256 0.51 -24.05 -3.83
C SER A 256 1.84 -23.32 -4.09
N VAL A 257 1.81 -22.12 -4.68
CA VAL A 257 3.00 -21.29 -4.89
C VAL A 257 3.49 -20.72 -3.56
N TYR A 258 2.58 -20.21 -2.72
CA TYR A 258 2.94 -19.75 -1.38
C TYR A 258 3.44 -20.90 -0.51
N ASP A 259 2.81 -22.08 -0.57
CA ASP A 259 3.26 -23.25 0.20
C ASP A 259 4.63 -23.77 -0.27
N ARG A 260 4.93 -23.63 -1.57
CA ARG A 260 6.25 -23.98 -2.14
C ARG A 260 7.35 -23.04 -1.65
N TYR A 261 7.12 -21.73 -1.70
CA TYR A 261 8.13 -20.76 -1.28
C TYR A 261 8.22 -20.60 0.24
N PHE A 262 7.09 -20.66 0.93
CA PHE A 262 6.93 -20.27 2.33
C PHE A 262 6.07 -21.28 3.11
N PRO A 263 6.51 -22.54 3.23
CA PRO A 263 5.72 -23.62 3.82
C PRO A 263 5.29 -23.29 5.25
N GLY A 264 3.99 -23.37 5.54
CA GLY A 264 3.41 -23.12 6.87
C GLY A 264 3.30 -21.64 7.27
N SER A 265 3.68 -20.71 6.38
CA SER A 265 3.70 -19.27 6.70
C SER A 265 2.31 -18.65 6.76
N LEU A 266 1.35 -19.16 5.98
CA LEU A 266 -0.02 -18.66 5.95
C LEU A 266 -0.83 -19.11 7.17
N GLU A 267 -0.48 -20.26 7.74
CA GLU A 267 -1.04 -20.78 8.99
C GLU A 267 -0.47 -20.06 10.21
N ASN A 268 0.78 -19.57 10.14
CA ASN A 268 1.50 -18.95 11.25
C ASN A 268 2.05 -17.56 10.89
N PRO A 269 1.23 -16.62 10.38
CA PRO A 269 1.72 -15.37 9.80
C PRO A 269 2.47 -14.49 10.79
N GLU A 270 2.16 -14.57 12.08
CA GLU A 270 2.78 -13.74 13.12
C GLU A 270 4.13 -14.28 13.60
N THR A 271 4.34 -15.60 13.56
CA THR A 271 5.52 -16.27 14.13
C THR A 271 6.41 -16.95 13.09
N TYR A 272 5.99 -16.99 11.82
CA TYR A 272 6.75 -17.64 10.77
C TYR A 272 8.14 -17.02 10.61
N GLU A 273 9.14 -17.89 10.61
CA GLU A 273 10.52 -17.61 10.27
C GLU A 273 10.82 -18.23 8.91
N LYS A 274 11.39 -17.44 8.00
CA LYS A 274 11.72 -17.91 6.67
C LYS A 274 12.72 -19.08 6.73
N THR A 275 12.58 -20.02 5.80
CA THR A 275 13.51 -21.15 5.68
C THR A 275 14.93 -20.65 5.40
N SER A 276 15.93 -21.24 6.07
CA SER A 276 17.34 -20.91 5.86
C SER A 276 17.73 -21.10 4.38
N GLY A 277 18.43 -20.11 3.81
CA GLY A 277 18.87 -20.10 2.41
C GLY A 277 17.85 -19.57 1.40
N LEU A 278 16.59 -19.35 1.79
CA LEU A 278 15.64 -18.65 0.93
C LEU A 278 15.99 -17.15 0.88
N THR A 279 16.25 -16.68 -0.34
CA THR A 279 16.42 -15.25 -0.61
C THR A 279 15.08 -14.65 -1.02
N THR A 280 14.71 -13.54 -0.40
CA THR A 280 13.47 -12.82 -0.69
C THR A 280 13.77 -11.40 -1.12
N THR A 281 12.86 -10.78 -1.88
CA THR A 281 13.04 -9.38 -2.31
C THR A 281 13.28 -8.44 -1.12
N SER A 282 12.68 -8.71 0.05
CA SER A 282 12.82 -7.88 1.24
C SER A 282 14.13 -8.09 2.02
N ASP A 283 14.85 -9.21 1.80
CA ASP A 283 16.19 -9.41 2.37
C ASP A 283 17.26 -8.62 1.60
N GLU A 284 16.88 -8.25 0.38
CA GLU A 284 17.66 -7.51 -0.58
C GLU A 284 17.30 -6.02 -0.56
N GLU A 285 16.53 -5.52 0.41
CA GLU A 285 16.35 -4.07 0.64
C GLU A 285 17.35 -3.58 1.68
#